data_AF-D7GY73-F1
#
_entry.id   AF-D7GY73-F1
#
_cell.length_a   1.000
_cell.length_b   1.000
_cell.length_c   1.000
_cell.angle_alpha   90.00
_cell.angle_beta   90.00
_cell.angle_gamma   90.00
#
_symmetry.space_group_name_H-M   'P 1'
#
loop_
_entity.id
_entity.type
_entity.pdbx_description
1 polymer ?
#
loop_
_entity_poly.entity_id
_entity_poly.type
_entity_poly.pdbx_seq_one_letter_code
_entity_poly.pdbx_strand_id
1 'polypeptide(L)'
;MSVDDVDDRGNVIVVNIPDTKTYKPRTFTIINGSNSIPSTDVFCKYRKLRPESILHKRLFINYRKQKCTVQPVGINTISKFPEKIVRFLCLPNPEEYTGHSFRRSSATLLADS
;
A
#
# COMPACT_ATOMS: atom_id res chain seq x y z
N MET A 1 -3.25 -9.74 -2.81
CA MET A 1 -3.48 -9.16 -1.48
C MET A 1 -4.96 -9.08 -1.16
N SER A 2 -5.37 -10.00 -0.32
CA SER A 2 -6.63 -10.11 0.39
C SER A 2 -6.57 -9.33 1.71
N VAL A 3 -7.72 -9.06 2.33
CA VAL A 3 -7.79 -8.59 3.73
C VAL A 3 -7.28 -9.65 4.71
N ASP A 4 -7.44 -10.94 4.36
CA ASP A 4 -6.98 -12.07 5.17
C ASP A 4 -5.45 -12.22 5.14
N ASP A 5 -4.78 -11.57 4.18
CA ASP A 5 -3.32 -11.56 4.08
C ASP A 5 -2.69 -10.58 5.10
N VAL A 6 -3.48 -9.85 5.87
CA VAL A 6 -3.02 -8.79 6.77
C VAL A 6 -3.54 -9.01 8.19
N ASP A 7 -2.60 -9.32 9.09
CA ASP A 7 -2.81 -9.48 10.52
C ASP A 7 -2.41 -8.19 11.25
N ASP A 8 -3.40 -7.53 11.86
CA ASP A 8 -3.24 -6.25 12.56
C ASP A 8 -3.17 -6.51 14.07
N ARG A 9 -1.99 -6.25 14.66
CA ARG A 9 -1.72 -6.45 16.09
C ARG A 9 -1.67 -5.13 16.86
N GLY A 10 -2.19 -4.05 16.27
CA GLY A 10 -2.23 -2.71 16.85
C GLY A 10 -0.96 -1.90 16.58
N ASN A 11 0.16 -2.28 17.21
CA ASN A 11 1.45 -1.59 17.03
C ASN A 11 2.29 -2.13 15.86
N VAL A 12 1.95 -3.31 15.37
CA VAL A 12 2.62 -3.99 14.26
C VAL A 12 1.55 -4.56 13.33
N ILE A 13 1.72 -4.36 12.03
CA ILE A 13 0.92 -5.03 11.00
C ILE A 13 1.80 -6.07 10.33
N VAL A 14 1.36 -7.32 10.35
CA VAL A 14 2.04 -8.44 9.68
C VAL A 14 1.34 -8.71 8.35
N VAL A 15 2.09 -8.62 7.25
CA VAL A 15 1.57 -8.83 5.91
C VAL A 15 2.16 -10.10 5.31
N ASN A 16 1.29 -11.01 4.89
CA ASN A 16 1.64 -12.22 4.17
C ASN A 16 1.43 -12.04 2.66
N ILE A 17 2.36 -12.51 1.85
CA ILE A 17 2.26 -12.56 0.40
C ILE A 17 2.43 -14.02 0.00
N PRO A 18 1.33 -14.80 -0.07
CA PRO A 18 1.39 -16.21 -0.41
C PRO A 18 1.78 -16.41 -1.89
N ASP A 19 1.13 -15.66 -2.77
CA ASP A 19 1.34 -15.76 -4.22
C ASP A 19 2.44 -14.81 -4.69
N THR A 20 3.56 -15.36 -5.15
CA THR A 20 4.66 -14.58 -5.74
C THR A 20 5.05 -15.13 -7.10
N LYS A 21 5.68 -14.29 -7.93
CA LYS A 21 6.22 -14.70 -9.25
C LYS A 21 7.17 -15.90 -9.15
N THR A 22 7.86 -16.05 -8.03
CA THR A 22 8.82 -17.14 -7.78
C THR A 22 8.25 -18.27 -6.93
N TYR A 23 6.94 -18.28 -6.66
CA TYR A 23 6.25 -19.28 -5.81
C TYR A 23 6.84 -19.47 -4.42
N LYS A 24 7.54 -18.45 -3.92
CA LYS A 24 8.08 -18.42 -2.56
C LYS A 24 7.26 -17.41 -1.75
N PRO A 25 6.49 -17.85 -0.74
CA PRO A 25 5.73 -16.94 0.09
C PRO A 25 6.67 -16.00 0.83
N ARG A 26 6.20 -14.79 1.13
CA ARG A 26 6.97 -13.78 1.86
C ARG A 26 6.12 -13.15 2.93
N THR A 27 6.71 -12.88 4.07
CA THR A 27 6.08 -12.14 5.16
C THR A 27 6.93 -10.94 5.50
N PHE A 28 6.29 -9.80 5.74
CA PHE A 28 6.98 -8.60 6.22
C PHE A 28 6.09 -7.88 7.24
N THR A 29 6.73 -7.02 8.05
CA THR A 29 6.05 -6.26 9.09
C THR A 29 6.08 -4.77 8.77
N ILE A 30 4.99 -4.09 9.06
CA ILE A 30 4.89 -2.63 9.05
C ILE A 30 4.78 -2.19 10.50
N ILE A 31 5.74 -1.38 10.94
CA ILE A 31 5.77 -0.76 12.26
C ILE A 31 5.76 0.76 12.08
N ASN A 32 5.30 1.49 13.09
CA ASN A 32 5.56 2.91 13.13
C ASN A 32 7.06 3.12 13.32
N GLY A 33 7.75 3.59 12.28
CA GLY A 33 9.15 4.00 12.39
C GLY A 33 9.28 5.36 13.07
N SER A 34 10.52 5.84 13.19
CA SER A 34 10.84 7.21 13.63
C SER A 34 10.39 8.30 12.65
N ASN A 35 9.86 7.92 11.49
CA ASN A 35 9.42 8.82 10.44
C ASN A 35 8.04 9.39 10.74
N SER A 36 7.78 10.60 10.23
CA SER A 36 6.63 11.46 10.55
C SER A 36 5.24 10.93 10.18
N ILE A 37 5.12 9.72 9.61
CA ILE A 37 3.83 9.15 9.19
C ILE A 37 3.51 7.92 10.06
N PRO A 38 2.45 7.99 10.90
CA PRO A 38 1.99 6.87 11.69
C PRO A 38 1.31 5.84 10.78
N SER A 39 2.11 4.94 10.21
CA SER A 39 1.69 4.00 9.17
C SER A 39 0.61 3.04 9.65
N THR A 40 0.68 2.59 10.91
CA THR A 40 -0.36 1.75 11.51
C THR A 40 -1.69 2.50 11.58
N ASP A 41 -1.67 3.77 11.97
CA ASP A 41 -2.89 4.57 12.16
C ASP A 41 -3.56 4.87 10.83
N VAL A 42 -2.76 5.17 9.79
CA VAL A 42 -3.26 5.36 8.42
C VAL A 42 -3.92 4.09 7.91
N PHE A 43 -3.30 2.92 8.13
CA PHE A 43 -3.88 1.64 7.75
C PHE A 43 -5.19 1.36 8.51
N CYS A 44 -5.20 1.53 9.83
CA CYS A 44 -6.39 1.36 10.67
C CYS A 44 -7.54 2.27 10.23
N LYS A 45 -7.24 3.54 9.93
CA LYS A 45 -8.22 4.50 9.39
C LYS A 45 -8.78 4.03 8.05
N TYR A 46 -7.93 3.57 7.14
CA TYR A 46 -8.37 3.04 5.85
C TYR A 46 -9.24 1.79 5.99
N ARG A 47 -8.87 0.86 6.88
CA ARG A 47 -9.61 -0.39 7.15
C ARG A 47 -11.02 -0.10 7.68
N LYS A 48 -11.17 0.88 8.57
CA LYS A 48 -12.48 1.32 9.12
C LYS A 48 -13.42 1.91 8.07
N LEU A 49 -12.90 2.42 6.95
CA LEU A 49 -13.71 2.97 5.87
C LEU A 49 -14.27 1.89 4.93
N ARG A 50 -13.90 0.61 5.11
CA ARG A 50 -14.35 -0.49 4.25
C ARG A 50 -15.89 -0.66 4.37
N PRO A 51 -16.63 -0.64 3.25
CA PRO A 51 -18.07 -0.90 3.29
C PRO A 51 -18.40 -2.34 3.66
N GLU A 52 -19.46 -2.55 4.44
CA GLU A 52 -19.95 -3.87 4.83
C GLU A 52 -20.53 -4.66 3.64
N SER A 53 -21.04 -3.97 2.62
CA SER A 53 -21.68 -4.56 1.43
C SER A 53 -20.70 -5.22 0.44
N ILE A 54 -19.42 -5.33 0.80
CA ILE A 54 -18.38 -5.82 -0.10
C ILE A 54 -18.39 -7.36 -0.19
N LEU A 55 -18.56 -7.88 -1.41
CA LEU A 55 -18.65 -9.34 -1.64
C LEU A 55 -17.29 -10.01 -1.86
N HIS A 56 -16.21 -9.25 -1.93
CA HIS A 56 -14.87 -9.76 -2.20
C HIS A 56 -13.89 -9.41 -1.09
N LYS A 57 -12.79 -10.16 -1.04
CA LYS A 57 -11.76 -10.00 -0.01
C LYS A 57 -10.59 -9.10 -0.42
N ARG A 58 -10.61 -8.44 -1.58
CA ARG A 58 -9.52 -7.53 -1.99
C ARG A 58 -9.29 -6.44 -0.94
N LEU A 59 -8.03 -6.24 -0.55
CA LEU A 59 -7.64 -5.24 0.45
C LEU A 59 -7.83 -3.82 -0.09
N PHE A 60 -7.23 -3.51 -1.23
CA PHE A 60 -7.28 -2.18 -1.84
C PHE A 60 -8.57 -1.99 -2.64
N ILE A 61 -9.40 -1.08 -2.15
CA ILE A 61 -10.65 -0.61 -2.75
C ILE A 61 -10.59 0.89 -3.04
N ASN A 62 -11.32 1.31 -4.06
CA ASN A 62 -11.31 2.69 -4.51
C ASN A 62 -11.82 3.64 -3.42
N TYR A 63 -11.20 4.81 -3.32
CA TYR A 63 -11.65 5.90 -2.47
C TYR A 63 -12.08 7.07 -3.35
N ARG A 64 -13.35 7.48 -3.25
CA ARG A 64 -13.93 8.56 -4.05
C ARG A 64 -14.94 9.33 -3.21
N LYS A 65 -15.00 10.65 -3.38
CA LYS A 65 -15.94 11.52 -2.65
C LYS A 65 -15.91 11.26 -1.14
N GLN A 66 -14.69 11.20 -0.59
CA GLN A 66 -14.42 10.97 0.83
C GLN A 66 -14.87 9.61 1.42
N LYS A 67 -15.22 8.63 0.59
CA LYS A 67 -15.62 7.28 1.04
C LYS A 67 -14.98 6.18 0.22
N CYS A 68 -14.82 5.00 0.82
CA CYS A 68 -14.47 3.80 0.06
C CYS A 68 -15.67 3.30 -0.74
N THR A 69 -15.43 2.80 -1.94
CA THR A 69 -16.43 2.10 -2.75
C THR A 69 -16.17 0.60 -2.72
N VAL A 70 -17.12 -0.20 -3.20
CA VAL A 70 -16.97 -1.66 -3.29
C VAL A 70 -16.03 -2.10 -4.43
N GLN A 71 -15.54 -1.19 -5.26
CA GLN A 71 -14.74 -1.55 -6.44
C GLN A 71 -13.27 -1.71 -6.05
N PRO A 72 -12.59 -2.82 -6.40
CA PRO A 72 -11.15 -2.97 -6.22
C PRO A 72 -10.36 -1.88 -6.95
N VAL A 73 -9.22 -1.48 -6.39
CA VAL A 73 -8.26 -0.63 -7.10
C VAL A 73 -7.52 -1.45 -8.15
N GLY A 74 -7.43 -0.95 -9.38
CA GLY A 74 -6.69 -1.59 -10.46
C GLY A 74 -5.17 -1.40 -10.33
N ILE A 75 -4.39 -2.36 -10.84
CA ILE A 75 -2.92 -2.31 -10.82
C ILE A 75 -2.37 -1.05 -11.51
N ASN A 76 -2.98 -0.62 -12.62
CA ASN A 76 -2.58 0.59 -13.34
C ASN A 76 -2.85 1.87 -12.53
N THR A 77 -3.87 1.86 -11.67
CA THR A 77 -4.14 2.99 -10.76
C THR A 77 -3.09 3.08 -9.68
N ILE A 78 -2.74 1.94 -9.05
CA ILE A 78 -1.69 1.89 -8.02
C ILE A 78 -0.34 2.30 -8.62
N SER A 79 -0.03 1.80 -9.82
CA SER A 79 1.25 2.05 -10.50
C SER A 79 1.49 3.52 -10.85
N LYS A 80 0.45 4.35 -10.90
CA LYS A 80 0.53 5.80 -11.16
C LYS A 80 0.68 6.66 -9.90
N PHE A 81 0.63 6.09 -8.69
CA PHE A 81 0.78 6.89 -7.47
C PHE A 81 2.13 7.61 -7.36
N PRO A 82 3.28 6.97 -7.68
CA PRO A 82 4.56 7.66 -7.66
C PRO A 82 4.57 8.90 -8.56
N GLU A 83 4.17 8.76 -9.83
CA GLU A 83 3.98 9.89 -10.76
C GLU A 83 3.09 10.99 -10.15
N LYS A 84 1.92 10.64 -9.58
CA LYS A 84 1.01 11.62 -8.99
C LYS A 84 1.63 12.39 -7.83
N ILE A 85 2.39 11.72 -6.97
CA ILE A 85 3.07 12.33 -5.83
C ILE A 85 4.15 13.30 -6.33
N VAL A 86 4.95 12.89 -7.31
CA VAL A 86 6.01 13.71 -7.90
C VAL A 86 5.44 14.94 -8.60
N ARG A 87 4.33 14.78 -9.36
CA ARG A 87 3.58 15.92 -9.93
C ARG A 87 3.08 16.88 -8.85
N PHE A 88 2.51 16.34 -7.76
CA PHE A 88 2.00 17.16 -6.66
C PHE A 88 3.11 17.96 -5.95
N LEU A 89 4.29 17.36 -5.81
CA LEU A 89 5.48 17.99 -5.23
C LEU A 89 6.23 18.90 -6.22
N CYS A 90 5.74 19.05 -7.46
CA CYS A 90 6.39 19.83 -8.53
C CYS A 90 7.84 19.40 -8.81
N LEU A 91 8.13 18.11 -8.71
CA LEU A 91 9.45 17.54 -8.98
C LEU A 91 9.61 17.25 -10.49
N PRO A 92 10.84 17.23 -11.01
CA PRO A 92 11.11 16.99 -12.42
C PRO A 92 10.79 15.55 -12.85
N ASN A 93 10.51 15.38 -14.14
CA ASN A 93 10.29 14.11 -14.85
C ASN A 93 9.28 13.15 -14.19
N PRO A 94 8.06 13.61 -13.83
CA PRO A 94 7.08 12.78 -13.14
C PRO A 94 6.73 11.47 -13.84
N GLU A 95 6.73 11.46 -15.17
CA GLU A 95 6.48 10.30 -16.02
C GLU A 95 7.46 9.13 -15.82
N GLU A 96 8.67 9.38 -15.30
CA GLU A 96 9.65 8.33 -15.01
C GLU A 96 9.33 7.56 -13.73
N TYR A 97 8.43 8.09 -12.89
CA TYR A 97 8.08 7.49 -11.60
C TYR A 97 6.94 6.47 -11.76
N THR A 98 7.35 5.22 -11.95
CA THR A 98 6.44 4.08 -12.10
C THR A 98 6.17 3.36 -10.79
N GLY A 99 5.26 2.38 -10.79
CA GLY A 99 4.98 1.52 -9.64
C GLY A 99 6.21 0.80 -9.05
N HIS A 100 7.31 0.66 -9.81
CA HIS A 100 8.56 0.08 -9.31
C HIS A 100 9.43 1.04 -8.50
N SER A 101 9.15 2.35 -8.54
CA SER A 101 9.97 3.37 -7.87
C SER A 101 10.04 3.15 -6.36
N PHE A 102 8.91 2.88 -5.68
CA PHE A 102 8.92 2.61 -4.24
C PHE A 102 9.74 1.38 -3.85
N ARG A 103 9.66 0.29 -4.65
CA ARG A 103 10.45 -0.91 -4.39
C ARG A 103 11.95 -0.62 -4.52
N ARG A 104 12.36 0.14 -5.53
CA ARG A 104 13.76 0.52 -5.74
C ARG A 104 14.27 1.38 -4.57
N SER A 105 13.54 2.44 -4.23
CA SER A 105 13.91 3.32 -3.10
C SER A 105 13.99 2.56 -1.77
N SER A 106 13.02 1.68 -1.48
CA SER A 106 13.05 0.87 -0.25
C SER A 106 14.23 -0.09 -0.19
N ALA A 107 14.65 -0.68 -1.32
CA ALA A 107 15.80 -1.57 -1.36
C ALA A 107 17.12 -0.82 -1.17
N THR A 108 17.26 0.36 -1.79
CA THR A 108 18.42 1.24 -1.58
C THR A 108 18.52 1.69 -0.13
N LEU A 109 17.41 2.18 0.46
CA LEU A 109 17.38 2.60 1.87
C LEU A 109 17.81 1.48 2.84
N LEU A 110 17.47 0.22 2.54
CA LEU A 110 17.88 -0.92 3.36
C LEU A 110 19.35 -1.33 3.12
N ALA A 111 19.87 -1.13 1.91
CA ALA A 111 21.27 -1.41 1.61
C ALA A 111 22.21 -0.36 2.22
N ASP A 112 21.73 0.88 2.35
CA ASP A 112 22.47 2.01 2.91
C ASP A 112 22.30 2.17 4.44
N SER A 113 21.48 1.32 5.08
CA SER A 113 21.21 1.35 6.54
C SER A 113 22.16 0.50 7.37
#